data_AF-A0A967LC40-F1
#
_entry.id   AF-A0A967LC40-F1
#
_cell.length_a   1.000
_cell.length_b   1.000
_cell.length_c   1.000
_cell.angle_alpha   90.00
_cell.angle_beta   90.00
_cell.angle_gamma   90.00
#
_symmetry.space_group_name_H-M   'P 1'
#
loop_
_entity.id
_entity.type
_entity.pdbx_description
1 polymer ?
#
loop_
_entity_poly.entity_id
_entity_poly.type
_entity_poly.pdbx_seq_one_letter_code
_entity_poly.pdbx_strand_id
1 'polypeptide(L)'
;MAGEKLELTMRSRAKEAPGKAEERKVEWEARKTALIICDMWDDHWCKSAARRVGEMAGPLNEVVRKARARGVFIIHAPSSVVDYYKDTPERALARKAPFAKAPIKLSEKDRWGTKWCWPDPAFEGVLPIDDSDMGCSCDEPKCEIREAWTRQIKTI
;
A
#
# COMPACT_ATOMS: atom_id res chain seq x y z
N MET A 1 5.93 -28.16 15.08
CA MET A 1 4.95 -27.16 15.58
C MET A 1 4.17 -26.67 14.38
N ALA A 2 2.88 -27.00 14.25
CA ALA A 2 2.06 -26.47 13.17
C ALA A 2 1.95 -24.94 13.33
N GLY A 3 2.11 -24.19 12.25
CA GLY A 3 2.02 -22.73 12.28
C GLY A 3 0.61 -22.27 12.65
N GLU A 4 0.50 -21.16 13.38
CA GLU A 4 -0.79 -20.52 13.64
C GLU A 4 -1.47 -20.17 12.31
N LYS A 5 -2.77 -20.42 12.21
CA LYS A 5 -3.57 -20.18 11.00
C LYS A 5 -4.34 -18.88 11.11
N LEU A 6 -4.46 -18.19 9.98
CA LEU A 6 -5.33 -17.03 9.79
C LEU A 6 -6.58 -17.47 9.04
N GLU A 7 -7.72 -17.38 9.70
CA GLU A 7 -9.02 -17.54 9.04
C GLU A 7 -9.45 -16.19 8.46
N LEU A 8 -9.61 -16.12 7.14
CA LEU A 8 -9.95 -14.90 6.43
C LEU A 8 -11.19 -15.09 5.57
N THR A 9 -12.08 -14.10 5.55
CA THR A 9 -13.19 -14.03 4.62
C THR A 9 -12.77 -13.20 3.41
N MET A 10 -12.58 -13.86 2.27
CA MET A 10 -12.23 -13.22 1.00
C MET A 10 -13.51 -12.89 0.23
N ARG A 11 -13.49 -11.77 -0.48
CA ARG A 11 -14.56 -11.35 -1.39
C ARG A 11 -14.02 -11.16 -2.80
N SER A 12 -14.70 -11.74 -3.80
CA SER A 12 -14.36 -11.60 -5.23
C SER A 12 -15.60 -11.26 -6.06
N ARG A 13 -15.39 -10.74 -7.27
CA ARG A 13 -16.44 -10.55 -8.29
C ARG A 13 -15.97 -11.16 -9.60
N ALA A 14 -16.81 -11.96 -10.23
CA ALA A 14 -16.53 -12.53 -11.54
C ALA A 14 -16.80 -11.48 -12.64
N LYS A 15 -16.04 -11.53 -13.74
CA LYS A 15 -16.22 -10.63 -14.89
C LYS A 15 -17.61 -10.79 -15.51
N GLU A 16 -18.13 -12.01 -15.48
CA GLU A 16 -19.40 -12.43 -16.05
C GLU A 16 -20.60 -12.04 -15.15
N ALA A 17 -20.36 -11.68 -13.88
CA ALA A 17 -21.40 -11.29 -12.93
C ALA A 17 -20.93 -10.15 -12.00
N PRO A 18 -20.59 -8.97 -12.54
CA PRO A 18 -19.94 -7.89 -11.80
C PRO A 18 -20.79 -7.35 -10.63
N GLY A 19 -22.11 -7.53 -10.67
CA GLY A 19 -23.03 -7.13 -9.60
C GLY A 19 -23.06 -8.07 -8.39
N LYS A 20 -22.58 -9.31 -8.52
CA LYS A 20 -22.65 -10.32 -7.46
C LYS A 20 -21.26 -10.56 -6.89
N ALA A 21 -21.11 -10.26 -5.60
CA ALA A 21 -19.91 -10.64 -4.86
C ALA A 21 -20.03 -12.09 -4.38
N GLU A 22 -18.95 -12.84 -4.52
CA GLU A 22 -18.78 -14.17 -3.95
C GLU A 22 -17.90 -14.05 -2.71
N GLU A 23 -18.27 -14.75 -1.64
CA GLU A 23 -17.49 -14.82 -0.42
C GLU A 23 -16.99 -16.23 -0.19
N ARG A 24 -15.72 -16.35 0.22
CA ARG A 24 -15.12 -17.62 0.58
C ARG A 24 -14.26 -17.48 1.83
N LYS A 25 -14.32 -18.46 2.70
CA LYS A 25 -13.37 -18.58 3.81
C LYS A 25 -12.09 -19.23 3.31
N VAL A 26 -10.96 -18.71 3.74
CA VAL A 26 -9.63 -19.27 3.45
C VAL A 26 -8.82 -19.35 4.73
N GLU A 27 -7.92 -20.32 4.77
CA GLU A 27 -6.93 -20.46 5.83
C GLU A 27 -5.55 -20.16 5.27
N TRP A 28 -4.83 -19.22 5.87
CA TRP A 28 -3.44 -18.95 5.55
C TRP A 28 -2.54 -19.32 6.72
N GLU A 29 -1.39 -19.93 6.44
CA GLU A 29 -0.38 -20.17 7.47
C GLU A 29 0.34 -18.84 7.77
N ALA A 30 0.25 -18.34 9.01
CA ALA A 30 0.68 -16.99 9.34
C ALA A 30 2.17 -16.76 9.02
N ARG A 31 3.01 -17.75 9.31
CA ARG A 31 4.46 -17.73 9.02
C ARG A 31 4.82 -17.76 7.53
N LYS A 32 3.85 -18.06 6.66
CA LYS A 32 3.99 -18.00 5.19
C LYS A 32 3.20 -16.84 4.59
N THR A 33 2.80 -15.87 5.42
CA THR A 33 2.02 -14.71 5.02
C THR A 33 2.81 -13.44 5.31
N ALA A 34 2.70 -12.46 4.43
CA ALA A 34 3.21 -11.11 4.66
C ALA A 34 2.08 -10.06 4.61
N LEU A 35 2.21 -9.03 5.45
CA LEU A 35 1.39 -7.82 5.40
C LEU A 35 2.28 -6.66 4.94
N ILE A 36 1.96 -6.07 3.79
CA ILE A 36 2.69 -4.92 3.24
C ILE A 36 1.92 -3.64 3.55
N ILE A 37 2.59 -2.69 4.19
CA ILE A 37 2.05 -1.37 4.52
C ILE A 37 2.60 -0.39 3.48
N CYS A 38 1.76 -0.03 2.52
CA CYS A 38 2.13 0.82 1.40
C CYS A 38 1.78 2.28 1.72
N ASP A 39 2.77 3.17 1.66
CA ASP A 39 2.58 4.63 1.60
C ASP A 39 1.65 5.25 2.67
N MET A 40 1.67 4.69 3.89
CA MET A 40 1.07 5.33 5.07
C MET A 40 1.97 6.47 5.58
N TRP A 41 2.14 7.51 4.77
CA TRP A 41 3.04 8.63 5.04
C TRP A 41 2.60 9.51 6.22
N ASP A 42 3.54 10.26 6.79
CA ASP A 42 3.29 11.17 7.92
C ASP A 42 2.58 12.48 7.56
N ASP A 43 2.59 12.87 6.28
CA ASP A 43 1.90 14.03 5.76
C ASP A 43 1.56 13.86 4.27
N HIS A 44 0.75 14.77 3.72
CA HIS A 44 0.42 14.85 2.31
C HIS A 44 0.12 16.29 1.92
N TRP A 45 0.42 16.70 0.68
CA TRP A 45 0.05 18.04 0.21
C TRP A 45 -1.47 18.31 0.29
N CYS A 46 -2.30 17.26 0.15
CA CYS A 46 -3.75 17.30 0.26
C CYS A 46 -4.17 17.10 1.71
N LYS A 47 -4.75 18.13 2.33
CA LYS A 47 -5.22 18.08 3.74
C LYS A 47 -6.26 16.99 3.98
N SER A 48 -7.14 16.75 3.00
CA SER A 48 -8.14 15.67 3.06
C SER A 48 -7.49 14.28 3.05
N ALA A 49 -6.43 14.08 2.25
CA ALA A 49 -5.66 12.83 2.25
C ALA A 49 -4.91 12.61 3.57
N ALA A 50 -4.19 13.63 4.06
CA ALA A 50 -3.48 13.56 5.34
C ALA A 50 -4.42 13.19 6.51
N ARG A 51 -5.62 13.79 6.57
CA ARG A 51 -6.63 13.46 7.59
C ARG A 51 -7.08 12.00 7.52
N ARG A 52 -7.42 11.50 6.33
CA ARG A 52 -7.84 10.10 6.13
C ARG A 52 -6.75 9.10 6.52
N VAL A 53 -5.49 9.40 6.20
CA VAL A 53 -4.34 8.58 6.65
C VAL A 53 -4.24 8.58 8.18
N GLY A 54 -4.37 9.74 8.82
CA GLY A 54 -4.36 9.87 10.27
C GLY A 54 -5.45 9.05 10.96
N GLU A 55 -6.68 9.09 10.44
CA GLU A 55 -7.82 8.31 10.96
C GLU A 55 -7.61 6.79 10.79
N MET A 56 -7.06 6.37 9.65
CA MET A 56 -6.81 4.96 9.34
C MET A 56 -5.63 4.36 10.12
N ALA A 57 -4.65 5.19 10.51
CA ALA A 57 -3.39 4.70 11.05
C ALA A 57 -3.52 3.95 12.38
N GLY A 58 -4.41 4.39 13.27
CA GLY A 58 -4.66 3.72 14.54
C GLY A 58 -5.22 2.29 14.35
N PRO A 59 -6.38 2.13 13.68
CA PRO A 59 -6.92 0.81 13.36
C PRO A 59 -5.96 -0.08 12.58
N LEU A 60 -5.17 0.48 11.65
CA LEU A 60 -4.15 -0.28 10.93
C LEU A 60 -3.05 -0.79 11.85
N ASN A 61 -2.56 0.03 12.80
CA ASN A 61 -1.58 -0.42 13.78
C ASN A 61 -2.10 -1.58 14.63
N GLU A 62 -3.39 -1.56 15.02
CA GLU A 62 -4.00 -2.69 15.73
C GLU A 62 -3.98 -3.98 14.90
N VAL A 63 -4.23 -3.89 13.58
CA VAL A 63 -4.08 -5.03 12.67
C VAL A 63 -2.63 -5.50 12.60
N VAL A 64 -1.67 -4.59 12.47
CA VAL A 64 -0.24 -4.90 12.41
C VAL A 64 0.24 -5.59 13.69
N ARG A 65 -0.15 -5.09 14.87
CA ARG A 65 0.18 -5.70 16.16
C ARG A 65 -0.34 -7.12 16.26
N LYS A 66 -1.62 -7.34 15.91
CA LYS A 66 -2.24 -8.68 15.93
C LYS A 66 -1.59 -9.61 14.91
N ALA A 67 -1.34 -9.15 13.68
CA ALA A 67 -0.69 -9.95 12.65
C ALA A 67 0.73 -10.36 13.06
N ARG A 68 1.52 -9.41 13.58
CA ARG A 68 2.88 -9.65 14.07
C ARG A 68 2.90 -10.67 15.22
N ALA A 69 1.96 -10.56 16.17
CA ALA A 69 1.84 -11.50 17.29
C ALA A 69 1.60 -12.96 16.83
N ARG A 70 0.92 -13.15 15.69
CA ARG A 70 0.68 -14.46 15.06
C ARG A 70 1.81 -14.95 14.16
N GLY A 71 2.88 -14.15 13.99
CA GLY A 71 4.03 -14.50 13.18
C GLY A 71 3.91 -14.13 11.70
N VAL A 72 2.99 -13.23 11.32
CA VAL A 72 2.95 -12.64 9.98
C VAL A 72 4.17 -11.74 9.76
N PHE A 73 4.78 -11.83 8.58
CA PHE A 73 5.91 -10.98 8.21
C PHE A 73 5.42 -9.59 7.81
N ILE A 74 5.86 -8.54 8.52
CA ILE A 74 5.42 -7.16 8.25
C ILE A 74 6.45 -6.46 7.37
N ILE A 75 6.02 -5.94 6.23
CA ILE A 75 6.84 -5.16 5.31
C ILE A 75 6.33 -3.71 5.32
N HIS A 76 7.21 -2.79 5.70
CA HIS A 76 6.93 -1.36 5.56
C HIS A 76 7.47 -0.87 4.21
N ALA A 77 6.60 -0.26 3.40
CA ALA A 77 6.93 0.25 2.07
C ALA A 77 6.52 1.73 1.91
N PRO A 78 7.17 2.67 2.64
CA PRO A 78 6.95 4.09 2.47
C PRO A 78 7.79 4.62 1.29
N SER A 79 7.22 4.60 0.09
CA SER A 79 7.90 5.06 -1.13
C SER A 79 8.31 6.53 -1.02
N SER A 80 9.31 6.92 -1.81
CA SER A 80 9.94 8.26 -1.83
C SER A 80 10.66 8.71 -0.54
N VAL A 81 10.50 8.01 0.59
CA VAL A 81 11.14 8.36 1.88
C VAL A 81 11.83 7.19 2.56
N VAL A 82 12.16 6.13 1.81
CA VAL A 82 12.91 4.98 2.33
C VAL A 82 14.30 5.34 2.88
N ASP A 83 14.88 6.46 2.44
CA ASP A 83 16.18 6.94 2.89
C ASP A 83 16.17 7.46 4.33
N TYR A 84 15.01 7.88 4.85
CA TYR A 84 14.83 8.17 6.28
C TYR A 84 15.23 6.96 7.15
N TYR A 85 15.05 5.74 6.63
CA TYR A 85 15.31 4.48 7.32
C TYR A 85 16.66 3.85 6.99
N LYS A 86 17.56 4.54 6.28
CA LYS A 86 18.81 3.95 5.75
C LYS A 86 19.67 3.21 6.79
N ASP A 87 19.64 3.66 8.05
CA ASP A 87 20.45 3.15 9.15
C ASP A 87 19.70 2.17 10.07
N THR A 88 18.47 1.77 9.73
CA THR A 88 17.70 0.83 10.55
C THR A 88 17.97 -0.63 10.18
N PRO A 89 17.87 -1.58 11.13
CA PRO A 89 18.06 -3.00 10.84
C PRO A 89 17.03 -3.54 9.82
N GLU A 90 15.82 -2.98 9.78
CA GLU A 90 14.78 -3.37 8.83
C GLU A 90 15.17 -2.99 7.41
N ARG A 91 15.73 -1.79 7.21
CA ARG A 91 16.23 -1.37 5.89
C ARG A 91 17.44 -2.18 5.47
N ALA A 92 18.33 -2.52 6.41
CA ALA A 92 19.45 -3.42 6.14
C ALA A 92 18.97 -4.83 5.73
N LEU A 93 17.91 -5.36 6.36
CA LEU A 93 17.28 -6.63 5.99
C LEU A 93 16.67 -6.55 4.58
N ALA A 94 15.93 -5.49 4.27
CA ALA A 94 15.33 -5.28 2.95
C ALA A 94 16.40 -5.22 1.84
N ARG A 95 17.53 -4.54 2.07
CA ARG A 95 18.65 -4.48 1.11
C ARG A 95 19.38 -5.81 0.91
N LYS A 96 19.32 -6.72 1.90
CA LYS A 96 19.90 -8.07 1.81
C LYS A 96 18.94 -9.07 1.17
N ALA A 97 17.69 -8.69 0.91
CA ALA A 97 16.74 -9.58 0.26
C ALA A 97 17.25 -9.98 -1.14
N PRO A 98 17.13 -11.27 -1.52
CA PRO A 98 17.49 -11.70 -2.86
C PRO A 98 16.73 -10.91 -3.91
N PHE A 99 17.39 -10.59 -5.02
CA PHE A 99 16.73 -9.99 -6.16
C PHE A 99 15.64 -10.94 -6.69
N ALA A 100 14.42 -10.41 -6.82
CA ALA A 100 13.29 -11.11 -7.43
C ALA A 100 12.95 -10.43 -8.75
N LYS A 101 13.03 -11.18 -9.86
CA LYS A 101 12.64 -10.68 -11.17
C LYS A 101 11.12 -10.53 -11.22
N ALA A 102 10.64 -9.36 -11.66
CA ALA A 102 9.22 -9.13 -11.90
C ALA A 102 8.68 -10.13 -12.95
N PRO A 103 7.45 -10.64 -12.77
CA PRO A 103 6.84 -11.60 -13.72
C PRO A 103 6.52 -10.97 -15.07
N ILE A 104 6.40 -9.64 -15.12
CA ILE A 104 6.20 -8.83 -16.32
C ILE A 104 7.30 -7.79 -16.44
N LYS A 105 7.53 -7.28 -17.66
CA LYS A 105 8.43 -6.15 -17.86
C LYS A 105 7.83 -4.92 -17.19
N LEU A 106 8.63 -4.24 -16.36
CA LEU A 106 8.25 -2.95 -15.81
C LEU A 106 8.27 -1.89 -16.91
N SER A 107 7.48 -0.83 -16.75
CA SER A 107 7.47 0.28 -17.70
C SER A 107 8.85 0.90 -17.82
N GLU A 108 9.25 1.23 -19.05
CA GLU A 108 10.47 1.99 -19.33
C GLU A 108 10.16 3.45 -19.68
N LYS A 109 8.88 3.78 -19.88
CA LYS A 109 8.41 5.11 -20.28
C LYS A 109 8.46 6.05 -19.08
N ASP A 110 9.22 7.13 -19.22
CA ASP A 110 9.23 8.19 -18.22
C ASP A 110 7.92 8.98 -18.26
N ARG A 111 7.32 9.18 -17.09
CA ARG A 111 6.24 10.11 -16.86
C ARG A 111 6.38 10.67 -15.45
N TRP A 112 6.39 11.99 -15.34
CA TRP A 112 6.61 12.69 -14.06
C TRP A 112 7.94 12.33 -13.38
N GLY A 113 9.00 12.09 -14.15
CA GLY A 113 10.33 11.73 -13.62
C GLY A 113 10.39 10.31 -13.05
N THR A 114 9.40 9.48 -13.36
CA THR A 114 9.31 8.10 -12.89
C THR A 114 8.87 7.16 -14.00
N LYS A 115 9.16 5.86 -13.88
CA LYS A 115 8.79 4.83 -14.87
C LYS A 115 7.72 3.89 -14.34
N TRP A 116 6.60 4.47 -13.90
CA TRP A 116 5.53 3.69 -13.28
C TRP A 116 4.74 2.89 -14.33
N CYS A 117 4.24 1.73 -13.91
CA CYS A 117 3.24 0.99 -14.68
C CYS A 117 1.90 1.71 -14.53
N TRP A 118 1.43 2.33 -15.59
CA TRP A 118 0.13 3.00 -15.65
C TRP A 118 -0.98 1.99 -15.94
N PRO A 119 -2.25 2.35 -15.68
CA PRO A 119 -3.37 1.51 -16.04
C PRO A 119 -3.27 1.07 -17.49
N ASP A 120 -3.37 -0.23 -17.74
CA ASP A 120 -3.33 -0.81 -19.07
C ASP A 120 -4.71 -0.59 -19.73
N PRO A 121 -4.84 0.29 -20.74
CA PRO A 121 -6.15 0.59 -21.33
C PRO A 121 -6.81 -0.62 -22.02
N ALA A 122 -6.06 -1.72 -22.26
CA ALA A 122 -6.64 -2.96 -22.74
C ALA A 122 -7.45 -3.72 -21.66
N PHE A 123 -7.17 -3.48 -20.38
CA PHE A 123 -7.77 -4.20 -19.26
C PHE A 123 -8.42 -3.29 -18.20
N GLU A 124 -7.97 -2.05 -18.08
CA GLU A 124 -8.31 -1.11 -17.02
C GLU A 124 -8.94 0.15 -17.62
N GLY A 125 -10.09 0.55 -17.07
CA GLY A 125 -10.75 1.80 -17.45
C GLY A 125 -10.03 3.03 -16.92
N VAL A 126 -10.53 4.21 -17.28
CA VAL A 126 -10.11 5.45 -16.62
C VAL A 126 -10.34 5.37 -15.11
N LEU A 127 -9.45 6.00 -14.34
CA LEU A 127 -9.59 6.02 -12.89
C LEU A 127 -10.94 6.66 -12.50
N PRO A 128 -11.64 6.13 -11.48
CA PRO A 128 -12.94 6.65 -11.06
C PRO A 128 -12.84 7.95 -10.24
N ILE A 129 -11.77 8.71 -10.43
CA ILE A 129 -11.44 9.95 -9.72
C ILE A 129 -10.90 10.97 -10.72
N ASP A 130 -11.07 12.25 -10.40
CA ASP A 130 -10.32 13.33 -11.06
C ASP A 130 -8.93 13.42 -10.42
N ASP A 131 -7.90 13.11 -11.21
CA ASP A 131 -6.49 13.19 -10.82
C ASP A 131 -5.73 14.29 -11.59
N SER A 132 -6.45 15.20 -12.27
CA SER A 132 -5.86 16.28 -13.07
C SER A 132 -5.00 17.26 -12.25
N ASP A 133 -5.28 17.36 -10.94
CA ASP A 133 -4.55 18.16 -9.94
C ASP A 133 -3.72 17.29 -8.97
N MET A 134 -3.35 16.08 -9.39
CA MET A 134 -2.75 15.03 -8.54
C MET A 134 -3.71 14.48 -7.47
N GLY A 135 -5.03 14.73 -7.59
CA GLY A 135 -6.07 14.08 -6.79
C GLY A 135 -6.40 14.81 -5.48
N CYS A 136 -6.45 16.14 -5.49
CA CYS A 136 -6.84 16.91 -4.31
C CYS A 136 -8.37 16.88 -4.10
N SER A 137 -8.82 16.16 -3.06
CA SER A 137 -10.24 16.07 -2.70
C SER A 137 -10.72 17.14 -1.70
N CYS A 138 -9.99 18.24 -1.55
CA CYS A 138 -10.47 19.40 -0.79
C CYS A 138 -11.42 20.26 -1.64
N ASP A 139 -12.33 20.98 -0.97
CA ASP A 139 -13.11 22.05 -1.59
C ASP A 139 -12.19 23.18 -2.05
N GLU A 140 -12.65 23.99 -3.01
CA GLU A 140 -11.90 25.14 -3.49
C GLU A 140 -11.64 26.18 -2.37
N PRO A 141 -10.44 26.79 -2.30
CA PRO A 141 -9.31 26.57 -3.19
C PRO A 141 -8.59 25.24 -2.91
N LYS A 142 -8.17 24.53 -3.98
CA LYS A 142 -7.32 23.34 -3.86
C LYS A 142 -6.04 23.61 -3.06
N CYS A 143 -5.52 22.55 -2.45
CA CYS A 143 -4.26 22.62 -1.71
C CYS A 143 -3.08 22.81 -2.66
N GLU A 144 -2.12 23.65 -2.27
CA GLU A 144 -0.85 23.80 -2.97
C GLU A 144 -0.06 22.48 -2.96
N ILE A 145 0.44 22.07 -4.13
CA ILE A 145 1.30 20.90 -4.27
C ILE A 145 2.68 21.24 -3.69
N ARG A 146 3.15 20.40 -2.77
CA ARG A 146 4.46 20.51 -2.13
C ARG A 146 5.01 19.13 -1.81
N GLU A 147 6.33 19.06 -1.60
CA GLU A 147 6.94 17.92 -0.92
C GLU A 147 6.47 17.94 0.55
N ALA A 148 5.74 16.90 0.96
CA ALA A 148 5.04 16.89 2.24
C ALA A 148 5.53 15.80 3.20
N TRP A 149 5.50 14.55 2.74
CA TRP A 149 5.89 13.42 3.57
C TRP A 149 7.41 13.34 3.74
N THR A 150 7.82 12.88 4.91
CA THR A 150 9.23 12.69 5.26
C THR A 150 9.53 11.26 5.71
N ARG A 151 8.49 10.48 6.04
CA ARG A 151 8.57 9.11 6.56
C ARG A 151 7.19 8.46 6.57
N GLN A 152 7.10 7.22 7.05
CA GLN A 152 5.82 6.62 7.46
C GLN A 152 5.28 7.34 8.71
N ILE A 153 3.95 7.48 8.81
CA ILE A 153 3.28 8.02 9.99
C ILE A 153 3.69 7.25 11.26
N LYS A 154 4.00 8.00 12.32
CA LYS A 154 4.56 7.44 13.57
C LYS A 154 3.64 6.46 14.32
N THR A 155 2.36 6.44 13.97
CA THR A 155 1.31 5.73 14.71
C THR A 155 1.17 4.27 14.30
N ILE A 156 1.92 3.81 13.28
CA ILE A 156 2.02 2.43 12.81
C ILE A 156 3.45 1.94 12.99
#